data_AF-A0A560LEW4-F1
#
_entry.id   AF-A0A560LEW4-F1
#
_cell.length_a   1.000
_cell.length_b   1.000
_cell.length_c   1.000
_cell.angle_alpha   90.00
_cell.angle_beta   90.00
_cell.angle_gamma   90.00
#
_symmetry.space_group_name_H-M   'P 1'
#
loop_
_entity.id
_entity.type
_entity.pdbx_description
1 polymer ?
#
loop_
_entity_poly.entity_id
_entity_poly.type
_entity_poly.pdbx_seq_one_letter_code
_entity_poly.pdbx_strand_id
1 'polypeptide(L)'
;MDLTDISYEQALVDLTIANNRVVELSRKINDASAELAKLHAQLAKAASNTPEPNKTHTEAPRLVTTGNQSAAKAPLVLPGLFRTKSSKPKMITHIDEIAGSPPSPTGRNTITMGQYRNLSISGWAIPTGKRAPFDFIEVKISGKSSSIKKKVELIERPDVATHFSNPTLANSGFRASFSISELQTGLYVLEIEGGRSGSPSESVVVGEVEVR
;
A
#
# COMPACT_ATOMS: atom_id res chain seq x y z
N MET A 1 43.63 -18.69 32.81
CA MET A 1 42.63 -17.64 32.53
C MET A 1 41.39 -18.39 32.10
N ASP A 2 40.35 -18.37 32.94
CA ASP A 2 39.15 -19.18 32.73
C ASP A 2 38.33 -18.57 31.57
N LEU A 3 38.01 -19.40 30.57
CA LEU A 3 37.31 -18.95 29.37
C LEU A 3 35.84 -18.59 29.65
N THR A 4 35.32 -19.03 30.80
CA THR A 4 33.94 -18.78 31.22
C THR A 4 33.74 -17.34 31.74
N ASP A 5 34.71 -16.79 32.47
CA ASP A 5 34.68 -15.41 32.96
C ASP A 5 34.73 -14.38 31.83
N ILE A 6 35.52 -14.64 30.79
CA ILE A 6 35.64 -13.78 29.60
C ILE A 6 34.30 -13.72 28.84
N SER A 7 33.58 -14.84 28.77
CA SER A 7 32.27 -14.90 28.11
C SER A 7 31.18 -14.16 28.90
N TYR A 8 31.27 -14.14 30.23
CA TYR A 8 30.29 -13.48 31.10
C TYR A 8 30.44 -11.95 31.04
N GLU A 9 31.68 -11.45 31.12
CA GLU A 9 31.96 -10.01 31.02
C GLU A 9 31.56 -9.44 29.65
N GLN A 10 31.81 -10.18 28.57
CA GLN A 10 31.38 -9.78 27.24
C GLN A 10 29.85 -9.67 27.13
N ALA A 11 29.10 -10.60 27.74
CA ALA A 11 27.65 -10.57 27.74
C ALA A 11 27.08 -9.36 28.51
N LEU A 12 27.73 -8.92 29.60
CA LEU A 12 27.34 -7.72 30.33
C LEU A 12 27.58 -6.43 29.52
N VAL A 13 28.70 -6.37 28.80
CA VAL A 13 29.01 -5.25 27.90
C VAL A 13 27.98 -5.18 26.77
N ASP A 14 27.68 -6.31 26.13
CA ASP A 14 26.71 -6.38 25.04
C ASP A 14 25.30 -5.99 25.51
N LEU A 15 24.89 -6.44 26.71
CA LEU A 15 23.62 -6.04 27.33
C LEU A 15 23.56 -4.54 27.60
N THR A 16 24.68 -3.94 28.04
CA THR A 16 24.77 -2.49 28.30
C THR A 16 24.65 -1.70 27.00
N ILE A 17 25.32 -2.15 25.93
CA ILE A 17 25.21 -1.55 24.60
C ILE A 17 23.77 -1.64 24.08
N ALA A 18 23.14 -2.80 24.23
CA ALA A 18 21.75 -3.02 23.82
C ALA A 18 20.78 -2.08 24.55
N ASN A 19 20.89 -1.95 25.87
CA ASN A 19 20.05 -1.07 26.67
C ASN A 19 20.21 0.40 26.27
N ASN A 20 21.45 0.87 26.09
CA ASN A 20 21.71 2.23 25.62
C ASN A 20 21.11 2.49 24.24
N ARG A 21 21.17 1.49 23.34
CA ARG A 21 20.58 1.59 22.01
C ARG A 21 19.06 1.66 22.06
N VAL A 22 18.43 0.89 22.95
CA VAL A 22 16.97 0.96 23.18
C VAL A 22 16.56 2.36 23.61
N VAL A 23 17.26 2.96 24.58
CA VAL A 23 16.97 4.33 25.05
C VAL A 23 17.11 5.37 23.92
N GLU A 24 18.18 5.26 23.12
CA GLU A 24 18.40 6.16 21.99
C GLU A 24 17.28 6.06 20.94
N LEU A 25 16.86 4.83 20.63
CA LEU A 25 15.76 4.58 19.68
C LEU A 25 14.42 5.09 20.22
N SER A 26 14.13 4.89 21.51
CA SER A 26 12.93 5.45 22.14
C SER A 26 12.90 6.98 22.04
N ARG A 27 14.04 7.66 22.21
CA ARG A 27 14.13 9.11 22.04
C ARG A 27 13.83 9.53 20.60
N LYS A 28 14.42 8.85 19.62
CA LYS A 28 14.19 9.11 18.18
C LYS A 28 12.73 8.93 17.79
N ILE A 29 12.06 7.91 18.33
CA ILE A 29 10.63 7.66 18.10
C ILE A 29 9.79 8.83 18.66
N ASN A 30 10.10 9.29 19.87
CA ASN A 30 9.40 10.42 20.49
C ASN A 30 9.59 11.71 19.67
N ASP A 31 10.81 12.01 19.24
CA ASP A 31 11.12 13.19 18.42
C ASP A 31 10.34 13.15 17.09
N ALA A 32 10.35 12.02 16.40
CA ALA A 32 9.62 11.83 15.14
C ALA A 32 8.09 11.98 15.35
N SER A 33 7.55 11.45 16.45
CA SER A 33 6.13 11.59 16.78
C SER A 33 5.72 13.05 17.01
N ALA A 34 6.60 13.85 17.64
CA ALA A 34 6.37 15.27 17.87
C ALA A 34 6.41 16.07 16.56
N GLU A 35 7.29 15.71 15.63
CA GLU A 35 7.32 16.32 14.30
C GLU A 35 6.05 16.00 13.49
N LEU A 36 5.60 14.74 13.50
CA LEU A 36 4.34 14.35 12.86
C LEU A 36 3.14 15.12 13.43
N ALA A 37 3.09 15.29 14.76
CA ALA A 37 2.04 16.07 15.41
C ALA A 37 2.06 17.55 14.95
N LYS A 38 3.26 18.15 14.81
CA LYS A 38 3.40 19.52 14.27
C LYS A 38 2.93 19.63 12.83
N LEU A 39 3.31 18.67 11.97
CA LEU A 39 2.88 18.65 10.57
C LEU A 39 1.36 18.51 10.44
N HIS A 40 0.75 17.64 11.26
CA HIS A 40 -0.71 17.52 11.31
C HIS A 40 -1.39 18.83 11.74
N ALA A 41 -0.85 19.52 12.75
CA ALA A 41 -1.36 20.83 13.17
C ALA A 41 -1.22 21.89 12.07
N GLN A 42 -0.12 21.88 11.32
CA GLN A 42 0.09 22.79 10.17
C GLN A 42 -0.90 22.52 9.03
N LEU A 43 -1.13 21.24 8.69
CA LEU A 43 -2.13 20.86 7.69
C LEU A 43 -3.55 21.25 8.10
N ALA A 44 -3.91 21.06 9.37
CA ALA A 44 -5.20 21.48 9.89
C ALA A 44 -5.39 23.01 9.80
N LYS A 45 -4.35 23.79 10.11
CA LYS A 45 -4.36 25.26 9.98
C LYS A 45 -4.38 25.74 8.53
N ALA A 46 -3.76 25.01 7.61
CA ALA A 46 -3.82 25.30 6.18
C ALA A 46 -5.22 25.01 5.60
N ALA A 47 -5.90 23.96 6.08
CA ALA A 47 -7.26 23.64 5.66
C ALA A 47 -8.29 24.71 6.08
N SER A 48 -8.10 25.37 7.23
CA SER A 48 -9.00 26.42 7.71
C SER A 48 -8.88 27.78 7.00
N ASN A 49 -7.88 27.97 6.13
CA ASN A 49 -7.64 29.24 5.42
C ASN A 49 -8.16 29.26 3.97
N THR A 50 -9.05 28.33 3.59
CA THR A 50 -9.65 28.31 2.24
C THR A 50 -10.95 29.15 2.23
N PRO A 51 -11.06 30.22 1.43
CA PRO A 51 -12.31 30.95 1.27
C PRO A 51 -13.33 30.09 0.48
N GLU A 52 -14.53 29.96 1.03
CA GLU A 52 -15.73 29.38 0.39
C GLU A 52 -16.05 30.04 -0.97
N PRO A 53 -16.38 29.27 -2.03
CA PRO A 53 -16.95 29.83 -3.25
C PRO A 53 -18.45 30.11 -3.05
N ASN A 54 -18.78 31.40 -3.17
CA ASN A 54 -20.11 31.97 -3.04
C ASN A 54 -21.10 31.39 -4.08
N LYS A 55 -22.35 31.23 -3.65
CA LYS A 55 -23.50 30.82 -4.49
C LYS A 55 -23.87 31.94 -5.48
N THR A 56 -24.55 31.53 -6.56
CA THR A 56 -25.77 32.09 -7.21
C THR A 56 -25.60 32.17 -8.73
N HIS A 57 -26.37 31.40 -9.49
CA HIS A 57 -27.35 31.89 -10.47
C HIS A 57 -28.08 30.75 -11.19
N THR A 58 -29.40 30.78 -10.99
CA THR A 58 -30.52 30.34 -11.81
C THR A 58 -30.24 30.26 -13.31
N GLU A 59 -30.72 29.17 -13.95
CA GLU A 59 -31.70 29.17 -15.05
C GLU A 59 -31.45 28.01 -16.04
N ALA A 60 -32.49 27.20 -16.29
CA ALA A 60 -32.61 26.37 -17.48
C ALA A 60 -33.62 27.07 -18.41
N PRO A 61 -33.49 27.00 -19.75
CA PRO A 61 -34.09 25.87 -20.45
C PRO A 61 -33.33 25.34 -21.68
N ARG A 62 -33.75 24.15 -22.12
CA ARG A 62 -33.41 23.44 -23.37
C ARG A 62 -33.53 24.32 -24.64
N LEU A 63 -32.68 24.05 -25.64
CA LEU A 63 -33.15 23.77 -27.00
C LEU A 63 -32.10 23.04 -27.87
N VAL A 64 -32.60 22.07 -28.61
CA VAL A 64 -31.96 21.25 -29.64
C VAL A 64 -31.87 22.06 -30.94
N THR A 65 -30.80 21.95 -31.73
CA THR A 65 -30.84 21.73 -33.20
C THR A 65 -29.45 21.77 -33.85
N THR A 66 -29.29 20.78 -34.72
CA THR A 66 -28.27 20.40 -35.69
C THR A 66 -27.80 21.49 -36.65
N GLY A 67 -26.51 21.43 -37.02
CA GLY A 67 -26.03 21.73 -38.38
C GLY A 67 -25.23 23.02 -38.56
N ASN A 68 -23.91 22.88 -38.78
CA ASN A 68 -23.32 23.07 -40.11
C ASN A 68 -21.80 22.85 -40.10
N GLN A 69 -21.35 22.08 -41.08
CA GLN A 69 -19.95 21.90 -41.44
C GLN A 69 -19.47 23.13 -42.22
N SER A 70 -18.23 23.60 -41.99
CA SER A 70 -17.28 23.81 -43.08
C SER A 70 -15.86 24.13 -42.61
N ALA A 71 -14.92 23.33 -43.12
CA ALA A 71 -13.53 23.61 -43.53
C ALA A 71 -12.59 24.43 -42.62
N ALA A 72 -11.49 23.82 -42.15
CA ALA A 72 -10.19 23.87 -42.86
C ALA A 72 -9.00 23.39 -41.99
N LYS A 73 -8.14 22.56 -42.62
CA LYS A 73 -6.70 22.37 -42.40
C LYS A 73 -6.23 21.70 -41.09
N ALA A 74 -5.72 20.48 -41.21
CA ALA A 74 -4.82 19.84 -40.24
C ALA A 74 -3.43 20.52 -40.24
N PRO A 75 -2.72 20.47 -39.10
CA PRO A 75 -1.57 19.56 -39.07
C PRO A 75 -1.50 18.71 -37.78
N LEU A 76 -0.68 17.66 -37.86
CA LEU A 76 -0.34 16.69 -36.83
C LEU A 76 0.06 17.34 -35.49
N VAL A 77 -0.21 16.67 -34.36
CA VAL A 77 0.75 16.27 -33.28
C VAL A 77 0.05 15.95 -31.94
N LEU A 78 0.41 14.78 -31.37
CA LEU A 78 0.22 14.21 -30.01
C LEU A 78 -1.16 13.65 -29.57
N PRO A 79 -1.31 12.31 -29.43
CA PRO A 79 -2.31 11.72 -28.55
C PRO A 79 -1.74 11.65 -27.13
N GLY A 80 -2.10 12.61 -26.30
CA GLY A 80 -1.83 12.60 -24.86
C GLY A 80 -2.52 13.82 -24.25
N LEU A 81 -3.31 13.74 -23.19
CA LEU A 81 -3.28 12.82 -22.07
C LEU A 81 -4.64 12.13 -21.89
N PHE A 82 -4.63 10.81 -21.75
CA PHE A 82 -5.64 10.16 -20.93
C PHE A 82 -5.52 10.75 -19.53
N ARG A 83 -6.39 11.69 -19.22
CA ARG A 83 -6.65 12.14 -17.86
C ARG A 83 -7.29 10.95 -17.15
N THR A 84 -6.46 10.02 -16.65
CA THR A 84 -6.93 8.94 -15.79
C THR A 84 -7.58 9.62 -14.60
N LYS A 85 -8.91 9.60 -14.56
CA LYS A 85 -9.67 10.08 -13.40
C LYS A 85 -9.10 9.32 -12.21
N SER A 86 -8.38 10.02 -11.34
CA SER A 86 -7.96 9.51 -10.04
C SER A 86 -9.25 9.30 -9.24
N SER A 87 -9.87 8.13 -9.44
CA SER A 87 -10.84 7.62 -8.49
C SER A 87 -10.06 7.43 -7.20
N LYS A 88 -10.52 8.06 -6.11
CA LYS A 88 -9.98 7.79 -4.77
C LYS A 88 -9.84 6.27 -4.60
N PRO A 89 -8.70 5.78 -4.07
CA PRO A 89 -8.50 4.35 -3.91
C PRO A 89 -9.66 3.81 -3.09
N LYS A 90 -10.38 2.84 -3.64
CA LYS A 90 -11.58 2.31 -2.98
C LYS A 90 -11.23 1.30 -1.88
N MET A 91 -9.97 0.92 -1.79
CA MET A 91 -9.41 -0.02 -0.82
C MET A 91 -8.22 0.62 -0.07
N ILE A 92 -8.11 0.34 1.22
CA ILE A 92 -6.94 0.62 2.06
C ILE A 92 -6.21 -0.71 2.27
N THR A 93 -4.90 -0.71 2.16
CA THR A 93 -4.10 -1.91 2.35
C THR A 93 -2.76 -1.57 2.97
N HIS A 94 -2.15 -2.57 3.61
CA HIS A 94 -0.80 -2.52 4.10
C HIS A 94 -0.14 -3.87 3.87
N ILE A 95 1.15 -3.85 3.54
CA ILE A 95 1.99 -5.03 3.40
C ILE A 95 2.86 -5.12 4.65
N ASP A 96 2.72 -6.20 5.40
CA ASP A 96 3.53 -6.45 6.60
C ASP A 96 4.89 -7.04 6.20
N GLU A 97 4.90 -7.94 5.21
CA GLU A 97 6.09 -8.72 4.85
C GLU A 97 6.11 -9.08 3.34
N ILE A 98 7.30 -9.02 2.75
CA ILE A 98 7.65 -9.58 1.44
C ILE A 98 8.91 -10.45 1.60
N ALA A 99 8.83 -11.72 1.22
CA ALA A 99 9.91 -12.71 1.30
C ALA A 99 10.57 -12.81 2.70
N GLY A 100 9.80 -12.79 3.78
CA GLY A 100 10.33 -12.89 5.14
C GLY A 100 10.85 -11.57 5.73
N SER A 101 10.78 -10.45 5.00
CA SER A 101 11.28 -9.15 5.44
C SER A 101 10.22 -8.05 5.30
N PRO A 102 10.27 -6.98 6.11
CA PRO A 102 9.41 -5.81 5.92
C PRO A 102 9.59 -5.22 4.51
N PRO A 103 8.53 -4.67 3.88
CA PRO A 103 8.66 -4.06 2.58
C PRO A 103 9.62 -2.87 2.60
N SER A 104 10.41 -2.74 1.55
CA SER A 104 11.33 -1.62 1.34
C SER A 104 10.57 -0.28 1.37
N PRO A 105 11.10 0.75 2.04
CA PRO A 105 10.48 2.07 2.10
C PRO A 105 10.42 2.76 0.74
N THR A 106 11.22 2.32 -0.24
CA THR A 106 11.17 2.83 -1.62
C THR A 106 10.05 2.19 -2.45
N GLY A 107 9.34 1.21 -1.89
CA GLY A 107 8.32 0.43 -2.60
C GLY A 107 8.88 -0.64 -3.54
N ARG A 108 10.20 -0.72 -3.72
CA ARG A 108 10.87 -1.75 -4.53
C ARG A 108 11.67 -2.70 -3.66
N ASN A 109 11.36 -3.99 -3.79
CA ASN A 109 11.98 -5.08 -3.04
C ASN A 109 12.81 -5.94 -4.00
N THR A 110 14.03 -6.30 -3.63
CA THR A 110 14.86 -7.18 -4.45
C THR A 110 14.90 -8.57 -3.83
N ILE A 111 14.62 -9.60 -4.64
CA ILE A 111 14.77 -11.00 -4.24
C ILE A 111 15.78 -11.68 -5.17
N THR A 112 16.67 -12.49 -4.60
CA THR A 112 17.65 -13.26 -5.36
C THR A 112 17.17 -14.69 -5.55
N MET A 113 17.20 -15.16 -6.80
CA MET A 113 16.89 -16.54 -7.17
C MET A 113 17.78 -17.51 -6.38
N GLY A 114 17.17 -18.53 -5.78
CA GLY A 114 17.86 -19.52 -4.96
C GLY A 114 18.00 -19.15 -3.48
N GLN A 115 17.81 -17.88 -3.09
CA GLN A 115 17.73 -17.50 -1.66
C GLN A 115 16.44 -18.00 -1.02
N TYR A 116 15.34 -17.97 -1.78
CA TYR A 116 14.02 -18.38 -1.33
C TYR A 116 13.43 -19.40 -2.30
N ARG A 117 12.71 -20.40 -1.78
CA ARG A 117 11.91 -21.32 -2.60
C ARG A 117 10.60 -20.66 -3.05
N ASN A 118 9.98 -19.90 -2.14
CA ASN A 118 8.72 -19.23 -2.35
C ASN A 118 8.84 -17.75 -1.99
N LEU A 119 8.16 -16.90 -2.75
CA LEU A 119 7.92 -15.50 -2.42
C LEU A 119 6.68 -15.43 -1.53
N SER A 120 6.88 -15.25 -0.22
CA SER A 120 5.81 -14.95 0.73
C SER A 120 5.43 -13.47 0.64
N ILE A 121 4.14 -13.17 0.67
CA ILE A 121 3.63 -11.80 0.80
C ILE A 121 2.50 -11.85 1.84
N SER A 122 2.58 -11.02 2.87
CA SER A 122 1.49 -10.92 3.85
C SER A 122 1.17 -9.48 4.18
N GLY A 123 -0.07 -9.27 4.60
CA GLY A 123 -0.61 -7.94 4.81
C GLY A 123 -2.08 -8.00 5.20
N TRP A 124 -2.74 -6.85 5.08
CA TRP A 124 -4.18 -6.74 5.24
C TRP A 124 -4.77 -5.79 4.18
N ALA A 125 -6.05 -6.00 3.87
CA ALA A 125 -6.80 -5.17 2.94
C ALA A 125 -8.22 -4.96 3.45
N ILE A 126 -8.68 -3.71 3.44
CA ILE A 126 -10.03 -3.33 3.85
C ILE A 126 -10.64 -2.35 2.84
N PRO A 127 -11.97 -2.36 2.66
CA PRO A 127 -12.62 -1.37 1.82
C PRO A 127 -12.61 0.00 2.49
N THR A 128 -12.54 1.06 1.69
CA THR A 128 -12.63 2.43 2.19
C THR A 128 -14.04 2.78 2.66
N GLY A 129 -14.12 3.59 3.70
CA GLY A 129 -15.38 4.03 4.31
C GLY A 129 -16.01 2.97 5.21
N LYS A 130 -17.22 3.24 5.69
CA LYS A 130 -17.98 2.31 6.55
C LYS A 130 -18.66 1.20 5.74
N ARG A 131 -17.87 0.49 4.93
CA ARG A 131 -18.35 -0.64 4.12
C ARG A 131 -18.10 -1.95 4.85
N ALA A 132 -18.91 -2.96 4.54
CA ALA A 132 -18.68 -4.33 4.98
C ALA A 132 -17.32 -4.84 4.45
N PRO A 133 -16.67 -5.81 5.14
CA PRO A 133 -15.38 -6.38 4.72
C PRO A 133 -15.44 -7.01 3.32
N PHE A 134 -14.26 -7.37 2.80
CA PHE A 134 -14.14 -8.17 1.59
C PHE A 134 -14.46 -9.65 1.91
N ASP A 135 -15.10 -10.34 0.97
CA ASP A 135 -15.35 -11.79 1.07
C ASP A 135 -14.13 -12.59 0.61
N PHE A 136 -13.26 -11.97 -0.20
CA PHE A 136 -12.03 -12.57 -0.68
C PHE A 136 -10.97 -11.52 -0.95
N ILE A 137 -9.72 -11.97 -0.84
CA ILE A 137 -8.53 -11.23 -1.26
C ILE A 137 -7.78 -12.09 -2.27
N GLU A 138 -7.26 -11.46 -3.31
CA GLU A 138 -6.37 -12.07 -4.29
C GLU A 138 -5.11 -11.23 -4.41
N VAL A 139 -3.96 -11.90 -4.48
CA VAL A 139 -2.67 -11.25 -4.70
C VAL A 139 -2.25 -11.53 -6.13
N LYS A 140 -1.90 -10.47 -6.85
CA LYS A 140 -1.48 -10.52 -8.24
C LYS A 140 -0.07 -9.97 -8.37
N ILE A 141 0.77 -10.72 -9.06
CA ILE A 141 2.14 -10.35 -9.38
C ILE A 141 2.24 -10.30 -10.91
N SER A 142 2.49 -9.11 -11.46
CA SER A 142 2.50 -8.86 -12.90
C SER A 142 3.88 -8.38 -13.35
N GLY A 143 4.59 -9.20 -14.11
CA GLY A 143 5.84 -8.84 -14.77
C GLY A 143 5.63 -8.64 -16.27
N LYS A 144 6.73 -8.36 -16.98
CA LYS A 144 6.68 -8.14 -18.43
C LYS A 144 6.22 -9.37 -19.22
N SER A 145 6.59 -10.58 -18.76
CA SER A 145 6.37 -11.84 -19.48
C SER A 145 5.45 -12.81 -18.74
N SER A 146 5.23 -12.62 -17.44
CA SER A 146 4.40 -13.50 -16.62
C SER A 146 3.54 -12.70 -15.65
N SER A 147 2.28 -13.10 -15.52
CA SER A 147 1.34 -12.55 -14.54
C SER A 147 0.69 -13.72 -13.80
N ILE A 148 0.86 -13.76 -12.48
CA ILE A 148 0.32 -14.80 -11.62
C ILE A 148 -0.66 -14.14 -10.66
N LYS A 149 -1.87 -14.70 -10.56
CA LYS A 149 -2.90 -14.26 -9.62
C LYS A 149 -3.27 -15.43 -8.72
N LYS A 150 -3.34 -15.19 -7.42
CA LYS A 150 -3.67 -16.23 -6.45
C LYS A 150 -4.70 -15.70 -5.45
N LYS A 151 -5.82 -16.41 -5.36
CA LYS A 151 -6.79 -16.23 -4.29
C LYS A 151 -6.22 -16.78 -2.99
N VAL A 152 -6.37 -16.03 -1.92
CA VAL A 152 -5.82 -16.36 -0.61
C VAL A 152 -6.93 -16.47 0.42
N GLU A 153 -6.66 -17.27 1.44
CA GLU A 153 -7.52 -17.37 2.61
C GLU A 153 -7.35 -16.12 3.49
N LEU A 154 -8.47 -15.70 4.09
CA LEU A 154 -8.49 -14.56 4.99
C LEU A 154 -7.94 -14.99 6.35
N ILE A 155 -7.12 -14.12 6.93
CA ILE A 155 -6.49 -14.32 8.23
C ILE A 155 -7.05 -13.32 9.23
N GLU A 156 -7.27 -13.77 10.45
CA GLU A 156 -7.73 -12.92 11.55
C GLU A 156 -6.66 -11.90 11.97
N ARG A 157 -7.10 -10.65 12.07
CA ARG A 157 -6.36 -9.43 12.40
C ARG A 157 -7.17 -8.56 13.38
N PRO A 158 -7.25 -8.97 14.66
CA PRO A 158 -7.96 -8.20 15.67
C PRO A 158 -7.33 -6.82 15.94
N ASP A 159 -6.03 -6.67 15.65
CA ASP A 159 -5.31 -5.40 15.66
C ASP A 159 -5.87 -4.40 14.64
N VAL A 160 -6.17 -4.86 13.41
CA VAL A 160 -6.79 -4.03 12.37
C VAL A 160 -8.21 -3.65 12.79
N ALA A 161 -9.00 -4.62 13.28
CA ALA A 161 -10.35 -4.34 13.78
C ALA A 161 -10.37 -3.28 14.89
N THR A 162 -9.39 -3.33 15.80
CA THR A 162 -9.24 -2.36 16.89
C THR A 162 -8.84 -0.99 16.37
N HIS A 163 -7.85 -0.91 15.48
CA HIS A 163 -7.38 0.34 14.88
C HIS A 163 -8.50 1.10 14.16
N PHE A 164 -9.37 0.37 13.45
CA PHE A 164 -10.50 0.96 12.72
C PHE A 164 -11.80 1.00 13.54
N SER A 165 -11.78 0.58 14.81
CA SER A 165 -12.95 0.49 15.68
C SER A 165 -14.13 -0.25 15.03
N ASN A 166 -13.82 -1.31 14.27
CA ASN A 166 -14.79 -2.10 13.53
C ASN A 166 -14.48 -3.61 13.62
N PRO A 167 -15.20 -4.36 14.47
CA PRO A 167 -15.01 -5.79 14.68
C PRO A 167 -15.14 -6.64 13.40
N THR A 168 -15.93 -6.17 12.42
CA THR A 168 -16.13 -6.90 11.16
C THR A 168 -14.88 -6.95 10.30
N LEU A 169 -13.88 -6.11 10.57
CA LEU A 169 -12.60 -6.09 9.87
C LEU A 169 -11.56 -7.06 10.46
N ALA A 170 -11.95 -7.91 11.42
CA ALA A 170 -11.07 -8.93 11.95
C ALA A 170 -10.57 -9.86 10.84
N ASN A 171 -11.43 -10.25 9.89
CA ASN A 171 -11.05 -11.08 8.76
C ASN A 171 -10.57 -10.22 7.58
N SER A 172 -9.47 -9.49 7.75
CA SER A 172 -8.90 -8.62 6.71
C SER A 172 -7.46 -8.95 6.33
N GLY A 173 -6.82 -9.85 7.08
CA GLY A 173 -5.46 -10.30 6.80
C GLY A 173 -5.40 -11.25 5.62
N PHE A 174 -4.22 -11.34 5.02
CA PHE A 174 -3.94 -12.33 3.99
C PHE A 174 -2.48 -12.78 4.02
N ARG A 175 -2.23 -13.98 3.49
CA ARG A 175 -0.89 -14.48 3.21
C ARG A 175 -0.87 -15.23 1.89
N ALA A 176 -0.08 -14.74 0.95
CA ALA A 176 0.18 -15.37 -0.33
C ALA A 176 1.58 -16.00 -0.34
N SER A 177 1.71 -17.09 -1.10
CA SER A 177 2.99 -17.75 -1.36
C SER A 177 3.02 -18.14 -2.83
N PHE A 178 4.02 -17.63 -3.55
CA PHE A 178 4.26 -17.88 -4.98
C PHE A 178 5.56 -18.67 -5.15
N SER A 179 5.57 -19.67 -6.02
CA SER A 179 6.81 -20.39 -6.30
C SER A 179 7.74 -19.49 -7.12
N ILE A 180 8.96 -19.27 -6.64
CA ILE A 180 9.93 -18.44 -7.36
C ILE A 180 10.38 -19.11 -8.66
N SER A 181 10.26 -20.44 -8.77
CA SER A 181 10.55 -21.19 -10.00
C SER A 181 9.64 -20.83 -11.17
N GLU A 182 8.45 -20.27 -10.91
CA GLU A 182 7.50 -19.85 -11.94
C GLU A 182 7.76 -18.40 -12.41
N LEU A 183 8.66 -17.70 -11.72
CA LEU A 183 9.05 -16.33 -12.01
C LEU A 183 10.37 -16.32 -12.79
N GLN A 184 10.45 -15.45 -13.80
CA GLN A 184 11.69 -15.17 -14.51
C GLN A 184 12.38 -13.99 -13.82
N THR A 185 13.68 -13.84 -14.02
CA THR A 185 14.39 -12.64 -13.57
C THR A 185 13.79 -11.39 -14.23
N GLY A 186 13.47 -10.38 -13.45
CA GLY A 186 12.83 -9.16 -13.94
C GLY A 186 12.05 -8.40 -12.87
N LEU A 187 11.45 -7.29 -13.29
CA LEU A 187 10.62 -6.45 -12.42
C LEU A 187 9.16 -6.91 -12.48
N TYR A 188 8.55 -7.03 -11.31
CA TYR A 188 7.15 -7.40 -11.11
C TYR A 188 6.43 -6.33 -10.29
N VAL A 189 5.21 -6.02 -10.68
CA VAL A 189 4.30 -5.15 -9.95
C VAL A 189 3.40 -6.00 -9.07
N LEU A 190 3.30 -5.64 -7.79
CA LEU A 190 2.42 -6.27 -6.82
C LEU A 190 1.12 -5.49 -6.75
N GLU A 191 0.03 -6.21 -6.93
CA GLU A 191 -1.33 -5.69 -6.88
C GLU A 191 -2.16 -6.57 -5.94
N ILE A 192 -2.87 -5.93 -5.02
CA ILE A 192 -3.83 -6.58 -4.13
C ILE A 192 -5.21 -6.30 -4.70
N GLU A 193 -6.04 -7.32 -4.77
CA GLU A 193 -7.44 -7.21 -5.19
C GLU A 193 -8.35 -7.73 -4.07
N GLY A 194 -9.25 -6.87 -3.59
CA GLY A 194 -10.28 -7.22 -2.62
C GLY A 194 -11.65 -7.17 -3.28
N GLY A 195 -12.49 -8.16 -3.02
CA GLY A 195 -13.81 -8.24 -3.64
C GLY A 195 -14.88 -8.81 -2.73
N ARG A 196 -16.13 -8.67 -3.18
CA ARG A 196 -17.31 -9.25 -2.53
C ARG A 196 -18.10 -10.02 -3.56
N SER A 197 -18.71 -11.12 -3.16
CA SER A 197 -19.56 -11.90 -4.06
C SER A 197 -20.70 -11.01 -4.59
N GLY A 198 -20.80 -10.90 -5.92
CA GLY A 198 -21.81 -10.07 -6.59
C GLY A 198 -21.51 -8.56 -6.67
N SER A 199 -20.32 -8.10 -6.27
CA SER A 199 -19.87 -6.71 -6.45
C SER A 199 -18.57 -6.65 -7.26
N PRO A 200 -18.27 -5.55 -7.97
CA PRO A 200 -16.99 -5.41 -8.66
C PRO A 200 -15.83 -5.42 -7.66
N SER A 201 -14.78 -6.18 -7.96
CA SER A 201 -13.54 -6.16 -7.19
C SER A 201 -12.84 -4.81 -7.26
N GLU A 202 -12.06 -4.50 -6.23
CA GLU A 202 -11.25 -3.31 -6.11
C GLU A 202 -9.79 -3.73 -6.05
N SER A 203 -8.93 -3.14 -6.87
CA SER A 203 -7.51 -3.45 -6.87
C SER A 203 -6.65 -2.22 -6.58
N VAL A 204 -5.48 -2.45 -5.99
CA VAL A 204 -4.50 -1.41 -5.67
C VAL A 204 -3.09 -1.96 -5.86
N VAL A 205 -2.23 -1.16 -6.49
CA VAL A 205 -0.80 -1.45 -6.60
C VAL A 205 -0.12 -1.09 -5.29
N VAL A 206 0.60 -2.04 -4.71
CA VAL A 206 1.22 -1.90 -3.37
C VAL A 206 2.73 -1.76 -3.43
N GLY A 207 3.36 -2.13 -4.54
CA GLY A 207 4.81 -2.01 -4.72
C GLY A 207 5.33 -2.83 -5.88
N GLU A 208 6.65 -2.95 -5.93
CA GLU A 208 7.39 -3.69 -6.94
C GLU A 208 8.32 -4.72 -6.28
N VAL A 209 8.49 -5.85 -6.95
CA VAL A 209 9.49 -6.88 -6.61
C VAL A 209 10.37 -7.10 -7.84
N GLU A 210 11.67 -6.93 -7.67
CA GLU A 210 12.70 -7.24 -8.64
C GLU A 210 13.29 -8.61 -8.32
N VAL A 211 13.14 -9.55 -9.25
CA VAL A 211 13.72 -10.89 -9.16
C VAL A 211 15.04 -10.90 -9.92
N ARG A 212 16.13 -11.25 -9.24
CA ARG A 212 17.50 -11.30 -9.79
C ARG A 212 18.09 -12.69 -9.75
#